data_AF-A0A7V8XUD2-F1
#
_entry.id   AF-A0A7V8XUD2-F1
#
_cell.length_a   1.000
_cell.length_b   1.000
_cell.length_c   1.000
_cell.angle_alpha   90.00
_cell.angle_beta   90.00
_cell.angle_gamma   90.00
#
_symmetry.space_group_name_H-M   'P 1'
#
loop_
_entity.id
_entity.type
_entity.pdbx_description
1 polymer ?
#
loop_
_entity_poly.entity_id
_entity_poly.type
_entity_poly.pdbx_seq_one_letter_code
_entity_poly.pdbx_strand_id
1 'polypeptide(L)'
;MQRYICADASGAEYWLDVNTSGVWSSKEGIHIRYDAAANRVCFRDGSFLVMGATSAANEPDAGTKYPTTLQDTNGNQILVRYNPAFGSTIPNTSARINEIEDVRAVEACSPFGCGGYSTYRFNYDDSPFDPRPRTFRIWRVSPTASVPAKNTT
;
A
#
# COMPACT_ATOMS: atom_id res chain seq x y z
N MET A 1 -9.76 -18.49 -9.70
CA MET A 1 -9.27 -17.41 -10.59
C MET A 1 -8.53 -16.39 -9.74
N GLN A 2 -7.32 -15.97 -10.13
CA GLN A 2 -6.55 -14.94 -9.41
C GLN A 2 -7.08 -13.55 -9.80
N ARG A 3 -7.27 -12.67 -8.83
CA ARG A 3 -7.71 -11.27 -9.03
C ARG A 3 -7.18 -10.40 -7.90
N TYR A 4 -7.17 -9.09 -8.11
CA TYR A 4 -6.79 -8.11 -7.08
C TYR A 4 -8.00 -7.27 -6.66
N ILE A 5 -7.97 -6.79 -5.42
CA ILE A 5 -8.84 -5.72 -4.94
C ILE A 5 -7.95 -4.50 -4.73
N CYS A 6 -8.32 -3.38 -5.34
CA CYS A 6 -7.76 -2.09 -5.00
C CYS A 6 -8.76 -1.34 -4.14
N ALA A 7 -8.35 -0.88 -2.96
CA ALA A 7 -9.17 0.02 -2.15
C ALA A 7 -8.57 1.41 -2.18
N ASP A 8 -9.40 2.45 -2.30
CA ASP A 8 -8.97 3.84 -2.23
C ASP A 8 -8.97 4.39 -0.79
N ALA A 9 -8.53 5.63 -0.62
CA ALA A 9 -8.51 6.28 0.68
C ALA A 9 -9.91 6.54 1.28
N SER A 10 -10.98 6.54 0.48
CA SER A 10 -12.35 6.60 0.99
C SER A 10 -12.78 5.25 1.61
N GLY A 11 -12.12 4.17 1.22
CA GLY A 11 -12.47 2.79 1.54
C GLY A 11 -13.38 2.14 0.50
N ALA A 12 -13.59 2.78 -0.64
CA ALA A 12 -14.24 2.15 -1.77
C ALA A 12 -13.32 1.07 -2.34
N GLU A 13 -13.88 -0.09 -2.67
CA GLU A 13 -13.14 -1.24 -3.18
C GLU A 13 -13.50 -1.51 -4.63
N TYR A 14 -12.48 -1.82 -5.43
CA TYR A 14 -12.57 -2.02 -6.86
C TYR A 14 -11.96 -3.36 -7.25
N TRP A 15 -12.75 -4.17 -7.95
CA TRP A 15 -12.30 -5.45 -8.47
C TRP A 15 -11.44 -5.23 -9.71
N LEU A 16 -10.22 -5.77 -9.69
CA LEU A 16 -9.32 -5.82 -10.83
C LEU A 16 -9.25 -7.27 -11.34
N ASP A 17 -10.13 -7.59 -12.28
CA ASP A 17 -10.41 -8.95 -12.76
C ASP A 17 -10.12 -9.16 -14.25
N VAL A 18 -9.66 -8.13 -14.95
CA VAL A 18 -9.15 -8.21 -16.33
C VAL A 18 -7.63 -8.08 -16.32
N ASN A 19 -6.93 -9.12 -16.77
CA ASN A 19 -5.48 -9.10 -16.89
C ASN A 19 -5.08 -8.99 -18.37
N THR A 20 -4.30 -7.96 -18.70
CA THR A 20 -3.63 -7.81 -20.00
C THR A 20 -2.13 -7.70 -19.76
N SER A 21 -1.38 -8.75 -20.07
CA SER A 21 0.09 -8.80 -19.96
C SER A 21 0.63 -8.41 -18.58
N GLY A 22 -0.06 -8.78 -17.50
CA GLY A 22 0.36 -8.47 -16.11
C GLY A 22 -0.21 -7.16 -15.55
N VAL A 23 -0.96 -6.42 -16.36
CA VAL A 23 -1.70 -5.23 -15.93
C VAL A 23 -3.14 -5.63 -15.64
N TRP A 24 -3.53 -5.46 -14.38
CA TRP A 24 -4.84 -5.78 -13.85
C TRP A 24 -5.73 -4.54 -13.85
N SER A 25 -6.92 -4.65 -14.42
CA SER A 25 -7.89 -3.57 -14.54
C SER A 25 -9.30 -4.07 -14.22
N SER A 26 -10.21 -3.14 -13.97
CA SER A 26 -11.61 -3.46 -13.73
C SER A 26 -12.36 -3.67 -15.05
N LYS A 27 -13.36 -4.56 -15.05
CA LYS A 27 -14.42 -4.54 -16.08
C LYS A 27 -15.34 -3.33 -15.97
N GLU A 28 -15.39 -2.72 -14.79
CA GLU A 28 -16.16 -1.51 -14.54
C GLU A 28 -15.36 -0.31 -15.04
N GLY A 29 -16.04 0.78 -15.45
CA GLY A 29 -15.45 1.95 -16.12
C GLY A 29 -14.50 2.81 -15.25
N ILE A 30 -13.85 2.20 -14.26
CA ILE A 30 -12.93 2.83 -13.33
C ILE A 30 -11.52 2.79 -13.94
N HIS A 31 -10.90 3.95 -14.09
CA HIS A 31 -9.61 4.10 -14.77
C HIS A 31 -8.39 3.86 -13.87
N ILE A 32 -8.52 2.91 -12.94
CA ILE A 32 -7.43 2.46 -12.07
C ILE A 32 -6.90 1.14 -12.62
N ARG A 33 -5.59 1.05 -12.80
CA ARG A 33 -4.90 -0.18 -13.23
C ARG A 33 -3.78 -0.53 -12.26
N TYR A 34 -3.59 -1.81 -12.00
CA TYR A 34 -2.48 -2.32 -11.21
C TYR A 34 -1.52 -3.11 -12.10
N ASP A 35 -0.33 -2.57 -12.33
CA ASP A 35 0.77 -3.27 -12.99
C ASP A 35 1.53 -4.08 -11.94
N ALA A 36 1.36 -5.41 -11.98
CA ALA A 36 1.98 -6.29 -11.00
C ALA A 36 3.49 -6.46 -11.21
N ALA A 37 4.00 -6.25 -12.43
CA ALA A 37 5.43 -6.38 -12.73
C ALA A 37 6.19 -5.14 -12.24
N ALA A 38 5.64 -3.96 -12.45
CA ALA A 38 6.19 -2.71 -11.92
C ALA A 38 5.81 -2.46 -10.45
N ASN A 39 4.88 -3.24 -9.91
CA ASN A 39 4.28 -3.10 -8.59
C ASN A 39 3.67 -1.69 -8.38
N ARG A 40 2.84 -1.26 -9.34
CA ARG A 40 2.29 0.11 -9.39
C ARG A 40 0.79 0.13 -9.59
N VAL A 41 0.13 1.05 -8.90
CA VAL A 41 -1.22 1.50 -9.24
C VAL A 41 -1.10 2.73 -10.11
N CYS A 42 -1.67 2.72 -11.30
CA CYS A 42 -1.59 3.83 -12.23
C CYS A 42 -2.98 4.40 -12.48
N PHE A 43 -3.06 5.73 -12.50
CA PHE A 43 -4.29 6.46 -12.72
C PHE A 43 -4.41 6.94 -14.16
N ARG A 44 -5.58 7.48 -14.52
CA ARG A 44 -5.88 7.97 -15.86
C ARG A 44 -5.02 9.16 -16.26
N ASP A 45 -4.76 10.04 -15.30
CA ASP A 45 -4.02 11.27 -15.49
C ASP A 45 -2.51 11.06 -15.69
N GLY A 46 -2.02 9.83 -15.49
CA GLY A 46 -0.61 9.47 -15.61
C GLY A 46 0.15 9.46 -14.28
N SER A 47 -0.47 9.92 -13.19
CA SER A 47 0.08 9.72 -11.84
C SER A 47 0.07 8.24 -11.47
N PHE A 48 0.93 7.87 -10.52
CA PHE A 48 1.03 6.49 -10.05
C PHE A 48 1.47 6.37 -8.59
N LEU A 49 1.13 5.23 -8.01
CA LEU A 49 1.60 4.78 -6.71
C LEU A 49 2.56 3.62 -6.91
N VAL A 50 3.72 3.63 -6.25
CA VAL A 50 4.59 2.45 -6.13
C VAL A 50 4.24 1.70 -4.86
N MET A 51 3.80 0.45 -4.99
CA MET A 51 3.26 -0.36 -3.90
C MET A 51 4.36 -1.11 -3.13
N GLY A 52 5.38 -0.38 -2.65
CA GLY A 52 6.63 -0.92 -2.14
C GLY A 52 6.57 -1.58 -0.75
N ALA A 53 5.50 -1.38 0.02
CA ALA A 53 5.31 -2.04 1.31
C ALA A 53 4.40 -3.25 1.15
N THR A 54 4.73 -4.38 1.80
CA THR A 54 3.93 -5.61 1.77
C THR A 54 3.73 -6.12 3.18
N SER A 55 2.48 -6.23 3.63
CA SER A 55 2.14 -6.69 4.96
C SER A 55 2.62 -8.13 5.18
N ALA A 56 3.34 -8.38 6.28
CA ALA A 56 3.93 -9.67 6.58
C ALA A 56 2.89 -10.74 6.93
N ALA A 57 3.30 -12.01 6.94
CA ALA A 57 2.41 -13.15 7.20
C ALA A 57 1.76 -13.13 8.60
N ASN A 58 2.37 -12.45 9.57
CA ASN A 58 1.88 -12.33 10.94
C ASN A 58 1.06 -11.06 11.18
N GLU A 59 0.76 -10.28 10.14
CA GLU A 59 -0.18 -9.17 10.19
C GLU A 59 -1.59 -9.63 9.78
N PRO A 60 -2.68 -9.04 10.32
CA PRO A 60 -4.06 -9.43 9.97
C PRO A 60 -4.42 -9.30 8.48
N ASP A 61 -3.68 -8.48 7.75
CA ASP A 61 -3.86 -8.16 6.34
C ASP A 61 -2.70 -8.67 5.47
N ALA A 62 -2.07 -9.76 5.90
CA ALA A 62 -0.94 -10.41 5.23
C ALA A 62 -1.03 -10.44 3.70
N GLY A 63 0.06 -10.07 3.03
CA GLY A 63 0.16 -10.02 1.58
C GLY A 63 -0.45 -8.78 0.93
N THR A 64 -1.18 -7.94 1.68
CA THR A 64 -1.65 -6.64 1.20
C THR A 64 -0.49 -5.70 0.95
N LYS A 65 -0.56 -4.95 -0.15
CA LYS A 65 0.45 -3.99 -0.57
C LYS A 65 -0.01 -2.57 -0.34
N TYR A 66 0.95 -1.73 0.07
CA TYR A 66 0.75 -0.32 0.42
C TYR A 66 1.74 0.59 -0.33
N PRO A 67 1.35 1.83 -0.66
CA PRO A 67 2.17 2.72 -1.46
C PRO A 67 3.32 3.32 -0.65
N THR A 68 4.55 3.20 -1.13
CA THR A 68 5.73 3.88 -0.57
C THR A 68 6.08 5.16 -1.30
N THR A 69 5.54 5.34 -2.51
CA THR A 69 5.75 6.52 -3.34
C THR A 69 4.46 6.87 -4.04
N LEU A 70 4.08 8.14 -3.96
CA LEU A 70 3.03 8.74 -4.76
C LEU A 70 3.74 9.72 -5.69
N GLN A 71 3.61 9.53 -7.00
CA GLN A 71 4.25 10.40 -7.98
C GLN A 71 3.23 10.95 -8.97
N ASP A 72 3.27 12.26 -9.19
CA ASP A 72 2.47 12.92 -10.23
C ASP A 72 3.16 12.88 -11.61
N THR A 73 2.50 13.45 -12.62
CA THR A 73 3.03 13.52 -13.98
C THR A 73 4.22 14.47 -14.15
N ASN A 74 4.41 15.40 -13.22
CA ASN A 74 5.51 16.35 -13.23
C ASN A 74 6.76 15.81 -12.51
N GLY A 75 6.67 14.61 -11.91
CA GLY A 75 7.74 13.99 -11.15
C GLY A 75 7.79 14.41 -9.68
N ASN A 76 6.80 15.17 -9.20
CA ASN A 76 6.70 15.48 -7.78
C ASN A 76 6.37 14.20 -7.01
N GLN A 77 7.02 14.00 -5.86
CA GLN A 77 6.87 12.81 -5.06
C GLN A 77 6.45 13.13 -3.62
N ILE A 78 5.62 12.25 -3.08
CA ILE A 78 5.44 12.05 -1.65
C ILE A 78 5.92 10.64 -1.33
N LEU A 79 6.81 10.51 -0.35
CA LEU A 79 7.28 9.21 0.13
C LEU A 79 6.54 8.83 1.41
N VAL A 80 6.24 7.54 1.54
CA VAL A 80 5.58 6.97 2.71
C VAL A 80 6.39 5.78 3.17
N ARG A 81 6.72 5.75 4.46
CA ARG A 81 7.43 4.62 5.07
C ARG A 81 6.56 4.00 6.15
N TYR A 82 6.61 2.68 6.26
CA TYR A 82 5.79 1.92 7.20
C TYR A 82 6.65 1.24 8.25
N ASN A 83 6.09 1.09 9.45
CA ASN A 83 6.71 0.35 10.53
C ASN A 83 6.91 -1.12 10.16
N PRO A 84 7.86 -1.79 10.81
CA PRO A 84 7.95 -3.23 10.76
C PRO A 84 6.65 -3.91 11.19
N ALA A 85 6.45 -5.13 10.71
CA ALA A 85 5.46 -6.03 11.24
C ALA A 85 5.68 -6.28 12.74
N PHE A 86 4.64 -6.64 13.46
CA PHE A 86 4.80 -7.05 14.86
C PHE A 86 5.87 -8.14 15.02
N GLY A 87 6.77 -8.00 16.00
CA GLY A 87 7.87 -8.96 16.20
C GLY A 87 8.95 -8.97 15.11
N SER A 88 8.96 -7.99 14.20
CA SER A 88 9.97 -7.82 13.15
C SER A 88 10.69 -6.49 13.29
N THR A 89 11.90 -6.39 12.72
CA THR A 89 12.64 -5.13 12.57
C THR A 89 12.71 -4.66 11.12
N ILE A 90 12.15 -5.43 10.18
CA ILE A 90 12.20 -5.12 8.74
C ILE A 90 11.15 -4.04 8.42
N PRO A 91 11.53 -2.83 7.99
CA PRO A 91 10.57 -1.77 7.65
C PRO A 91 9.71 -2.14 6.44
N ASN A 92 8.63 -1.40 6.19
CA ASN A 92 7.73 -1.62 5.03
C ASN A 92 7.05 -3.01 5.03
N THR A 93 6.83 -3.58 6.21
CA THR A 93 6.20 -4.90 6.38
C THR A 93 4.88 -4.88 7.16
N SER A 94 4.32 -3.70 7.42
CA SER A 94 2.99 -3.55 8.03
C SER A 94 2.20 -2.42 7.35
N ALA A 95 0.91 -2.31 7.68
CA ALA A 95 0.05 -1.21 7.25
C ALA A 95 0.22 0.08 8.07
N ARG A 96 1.09 0.09 9.09
CA ARG A 96 1.26 1.22 10.01
C ARG A 96 2.25 2.22 9.42
N ILE A 97 1.77 3.39 8.98
CA ILE A 97 2.62 4.45 8.43
C ILE A 97 3.48 5.03 9.55
N ASN A 98 4.79 4.97 9.42
CA ASN A 98 5.74 5.58 10.34
C ASN A 98 5.93 7.07 10.05
N GLU A 99 6.11 7.40 8.77
CA GLU A 99 6.40 8.76 8.33
C GLU A 99 5.97 9.01 6.89
N ILE A 100 5.70 10.30 6.62
CA ILE A 100 5.43 10.86 5.30
C ILE A 100 6.46 11.95 5.06
N GLU A 101 7.07 11.93 3.89
CA GLU A 101 8.05 12.90 3.42
C GLU A 101 7.55 13.56 2.15
N ASP A 102 7.58 14.89 2.12
CA ASP A 102 7.36 15.70 0.92
C ASP A 102 8.46 16.77 0.79
N VAL A 103 8.34 17.68 -0.18
CA VAL A 103 9.33 18.76 -0.43
C VAL A 103 9.59 19.68 0.77
N ARG A 104 8.71 19.69 1.77
CA ARG A 104 8.81 20.50 2.99
C ARG A 104 9.50 19.75 4.13
N ALA A 105 9.94 18.51 3.88
CA ALA A 105 10.52 17.68 4.90
C ALA A 105 11.76 18.35 5.52
N VAL A 106 11.82 18.26 6.84
CA VAL A 106 12.96 18.71 7.62
C VAL A 106 13.65 17.50 8.23
N GLU A 107 14.92 17.65 8.59
CA GLU A 107 15.62 16.61 9.32
C GLU A 107 14.88 16.29 10.63
N ALA A 108 14.60 15.00 10.82
CA ALA A 108 13.86 14.47 11.94
C ALA A 108 14.62 13.29 12.56
N CYS A 109 14.56 13.20 13.88
CA CYS A 109 14.97 12.03 14.62
C CYS A 109 13.81 11.03 14.74
N SER A 110 14.11 9.75 14.49
CA SER A 110 13.22 8.62 14.71
C SER A 110 13.68 7.78 15.89
N PRO A 111 12.80 6.95 16.48
CA PRO A 111 13.20 5.89 17.42
C PRO A 111 14.20 4.89 16.82
N PHE A 112 14.35 4.87 15.50
CA PHE A 112 15.22 3.97 14.75
C PHE A 112 16.47 4.68 14.18
N GLY A 113 16.74 5.94 14.56
CA GLY A 113 17.91 6.74 14.16
C GLY A 113 17.61 8.21 13.86
N CYS A 114 18.64 9.06 13.94
CA CYS A 114 18.60 10.48 13.50
C CYS A 114 19.23 10.63 12.10
N GLY A 115 18.79 11.63 11.33
CA GLY A 115 19.27 11.92 9.97
C GLY A 115 18.30 11.58 8.83
N GLY A 116 17.02 11.28 9.16
CA GLY A 116 15.96 11.11 8.17
C GLY A 116 15.23 12.42 7.89
N TYR A 117 14.68 12.58 6.68
CA TYR A 117 13.78 13.70 6.36
C TYR A 117 12.33 13.27 6.53
N SER A 118 11.51 14.08 7.20
CA SER A 118 10.07 13.83 7.25
C SER A 118 9.27 15.12 7.40
N THR A 119 8.04 15.10 6.87
CA THR A 119 7.05 16.18 7.02
C THR A 119 6.05 15.82 8.12
N TYR A 120 5.64 14.55 8.16
CA TYR A 120 4.78 14.00 9.22
C TYR A 120 5.36 12.71 9.77
N ARG A 121 5.21 12.52 11.08
CA ARG A 121 5.61 11.31 11.80
C ARG A 121 4.49 10.83 12.69
N PHE A 122 4.32 9.52 12.76
CA PHE A 122 3.30 8.87 13.55
C PHE A 122 3.96 8.00 14.62
N ASN A 123 3.55 8.21 15.87
CA ASN A 123 3.92 7.35 16.98
C ASN A 123 2.72 6.46 17.29
N TYR A 124 2.95 5.15 17.28
CA TYR A 124 1.99 4.16 17.73
C TYR A 124 2.40 3.76 19.15
N ASP A 125 1.45 3.30 19.95
CA ASP A 125 1.85 2.52 21.11
C ASP A 125 2.37 1.14 20.68
N ASP A 126 3.17 0.51 21.53
CA ASP A 126 3.74 -0.82 21.27
C ASP A 126 2.67 -1.93 21.30
N SER A 127 1.38 -1.60 21.33
CA SER A 127 0.34 -2.61 21.41
C SER A 127 0.19 -3.32 20.05
N PRO A 128 0.33 -4.66 19.99
CA PRO A 128 0.13 -5.43 18.76
C PRO A 128 -1.30 -5.36 18.21
N PHE A 129 -2.23 -4.83 19.01
CA PHE A 129 -3.66 -4.93 18.80
C PHE A 129 -4.38 -3.59 19.05
N ASP A 130 -3.76 -2.43 18.85
CA ASP A 130 -4.47 -1.16 19.06
C ASP A 130 -5.79 -1.18 18.28
N PRO A 131 -6.95 -1.28 18.98
CA PRO A 131 -8.25 -1.36 18.34
C PRO A 131 -8.76 0.03 17.97
N ARG A 132 -7.99 1.09 18.26
CA ARG A 132 -8.33 2.44 17.85
C ARG A 132 -8.49 2.47 16.33
N PRO A 133 -9.54 3.14 15.83
CA PRO A 133 -9.83 3.15 14.41
C PRO A 133 -8.63 3.70 13.64
N ARG A 134 -8.16 2.92 12.67
CA ARG A 134 -7.20 3.34 11.63
C ARG A 134 -7.92 4.37 10.73
N THR A 135 -8.12 5.58 11.25
CA THR A 135 -8.85 6.67 10.56
C THR A 135 -8.07 7.20 9.37
N PHE A 136 -6.74 7.07 9.39
CA PHE A 136 -5.91 7.34 8.23
C PHE A 136 -5.95 6.15 7.27
N ARG A 137 -6.70 6.33 6.17
CA ARG A 137 -6.78 5.37 5.07
C ARG A 137 -5.92 5.87 3.91
N ILE A 138 -5.19 4.94 3.32
CA ILE A 138 -4.45 5.15 2.08
C ILE A 138 -4.77 3.99 1.14
N TRP A 139 -4.49 4.16 -0.15
CA TRP A 139 -4.67 3.11 -1.14
C TRP A 139 -3.99 1.81 -0.73
N ARG A 140 -4.63 0.69 -1.04
CA ARG A 140 -4.04 -0.64 -0.88
C ARG A 140 -4.40 -1.54 -2.05
N VAL A 141 -3.54 -2.52 -2.31
CA VAL A 141 -3.81 -3.60 -3.26
C VAL A 141 -3.66 -4.93 -2.55
N SER A 142 -4.73 -5.70 -2.50
CA SER A 142 -4.73 -7.03 -1.89
C SER A 142 -4.88 -8.10 -2.96
N PRO A 143 -3.99 -9.11 -3.02
CA PRO A 143 -4.26 -10.30 -3.80
C PRO A 143 -5.45 -11.01 -3.17
N THR A 144 -6.40 -11.47 -3.98
CA THR A 144 -7.40 -12.42 -3.47
C THR A 144 -6.90 -13.84 -3.65
N ALA A 145 -7.20 -14.70 -2.69
CA ALA A 145 -6.93 -16.11 -2.81
C ALA A 145 -7.57 -16.66 -4.09
N SER A 146 -6.82 -17.47 -4.85
CA SER A 146 -7.37 -18.21 -5.97
C SER A 146 -8.48 -19.13 -5.45
N VAL A 147 -9.74 -18.87 -5.84
CA VAL A 147 -10.81 -19.87 -5.66
C VAL A 147 -10.36 -21.13 -6.39
N PRO A 148 -10.16 -22.28 -5.72
CA PRO A 148 -9.88 -23.53 -6.39
C PRO A 148 -11.05 -23.84 -7.32
N ALA A 149 -10.75 -24.29 -8.55
CA ALA A 149 -11.81 -24.78 -9.43
C ALA A 149 -12.60 -25.84 -8.65
N LYS A 150 -13.93 -25.68 -8.57
CA LYS A 150 -14.78 -26.77 -8.10
C LYS A 150 -14.47 -27.95 -9.01
N ASN A 151 -13.91 -29.02 -8.46
CA ASN A 151 -13.85 -30.29 -9.14
C ASN A 151 -15.29 -30.76 -9.34
N THR A 152 -15.86 -30.45 -10.50
CA THR A 152 -17.03 -31.15 -11.02
C THR A 152 -16.57 -32.50 -11.52
N THR A 153 -16.74 -33.52 -10.68
CA THR A 153 -16.92 -34.92 -11.11
C THR A 153 -18.24 -35.08 -11.83
#